data_AF-A0AAW0XD76-F1
#
_entry.id   AF-A0AAW0XD76-F1
#
_cell.length_a   1.000
_cell.length_b   1.000
_cell.length_c   1.000
_cell.angle_alpha   90.00
_cell.angle_beta   90.00
_cell.angle_gamma   90.00
#
_symmetry.space_group_name_H-M   'P 1'
#
loop_
_entity.id
_entity.type
_entity.pdbx_description
1 polymer ?
#
loop_
_entity_poly.entity_id
_entity_poly.type
_entity_poly.pdbx_seq_one_letter_code
_entity_poly.pdbx_strand_id
1 'polypeptide(L)'
;MVCTGCCATLDHIVTYLFKTLHQKSKKGTVDLETDALVKVMKHQPSILQQMLATVLNIIMFEDCRNQWSMSRPLLPLILLNNEYFGQLRQQIISQQAPDKQGAMAQWFDSLMEGIEPNLLTKNRDKFTQNLSVFRRDINDSLKGPVTSSGGGSGSEMMTS
;
A
#
# COMPACT_ATOMS: atom_id res chain seq x y z
N MET A 1 18.17 8.88 -2.97
CA MET A 1 18.02 10.02 -3.91
C MET A 1 17.23 9.62 -5.16
N VAL A 2 17.53 8.48 -5.82
CA VAL A 2 16.79 7.99 -7.00
C VAL A 2 15.33 7.60 -6.69
N CYS A 3 15.09 6.82 -5.62
CA CYS A 3 13.72 6.39 -5.27
C CYS A 3 12.75 7.54 -4.99
N THR A 4 13.24 8.62 -4.38
CA THR A 4 12.42 9.80 -4.03
C THR A 4 11.92 10.53 -5.27
N GLY A 5 12.78 10.68 -6.30
CA GLY A 5 12.39 11.26 -7.59
C GLY A 5 11.38 10.40 -8.34
N CYS A 6 11.60 9.09 -8.40
CA CYS A 6 10.66 8.15 -9.03
C CYS A 6 9.28 8.19 -8.36
N CYS A 7 9.21 8.20 -7.03
CA CYS A 7 7.96 8.29 -6.29
C CYS A 7 7.21 9.60 -6.58
N ALA A 8 7.93 10.72 -6.65
CA ALA A 8 7.34 12.02 -6.96
C ALA A 8 6.78 12.05 -8.39
N THR A 9 7.54 11.59 -9.38
CA THR A 9 7.07 11.47 -10.77
C THR A 9 5.84 10.58 -10.86
N LEU A 10 5.87 9.42 -10.22
CA LEU A 10 4.73 8.51 -10.19
C LEU A 10 3.50 9.18 -9.55
N ASP A 11 3.64 9.82 -8.38
CA ASP A 11 2.56 10.57 -7.71
C ASP A 11 1.98 11.64 -8.63
N HIS A 12 2.81 12.40 -9.35
CA HIS A 12 2.33 13.41 -10.30
C HIS A 12 1.49 12.79 -11.41
N ILE A 13 1.96 11.69 -12.03
CA ILE A 13 1.26 10.99 -13.10
C ILE A 13 -0.10 10.46 -12.60
N VAL A 14 -0.11 9.72 -11.48
CA VAL A 14 -1.34 9.07 -10.99
C VAL A 14 -2.30 10.07 -10.37
N THR A 15 -1.80 11.17 -9.79
CA THR A 15 -2.64 12.27 -9.29
C THR A 15 -3.30 13.03 -10.43
N TYR A 16 -2.55 13.31 -11.51
CA TYR A 16 -3.09 13.92 -12.71
C TYR A 16 -4.20 13.05 -13.28
N LEU A 17 -3.93 11.76 -13.48
CA LEU A 17 -4.93 10.79 -13.97
C LEU A 17 -6.18 10.76 -13.11
N PHE A 18 -6.03 10.67 -11.78
CA PHE A 18 -7.18 10.68 -10.86
C PHE A 18 -8.03 11.94 -11.01
N LYS A 19 -7.40 13.13 -10.99
CA LYS A 19 -8.11 14.41 -11.14
C LYS A 19 -8.82 14.49 -12.49
N THR A 20 -8.13 14.12 -13.55
CA THR A 20 -8.61 14.18 -14.93
C THR A 20 -9.80 13.23 -15.16
N LEU A 21 -9.80 12.05 -14.55
CA LEU A 21 -10.92 11.10 -14.63
C LEU A 21 -12.09 11.49 -13.70
N HIS A 22 -11.83 12.02 -12.50
CA HIS A 22 -12.89 12.46 -11.57
C HIS A 22 -13.55 13.79 -11.96
N GLN A 23 -12.80 14.75 -12.53
CA GLN A 23 -13.34 16.05 -12.94
C GLN A 23 -14.32 15.94 -14.11
N LYS A 24 -14.19 14.91 -14.95
CA LYS A 24 -15.13 14.56 -16.04
C LYS A 24 -16.55 14.31 -15.57
N SER A 25 -16.76 13.93 -14.32
CA SER A 25 -18.12 13.75 -13.78
C SER A 25 -18.86 15.07 -13.56
N LYS A 26 -18.16 16.22 -13.56
CA LYS A 26 -18.74 17.53 -13.18
C LYS A 26 -18.67 18.64 -14.26
N LYS A 27 -17.81 18.54 -15.29
CA LYS A 27 -17.72 19.53 -16.37
C LYS A 27 -17.60 18.85 -17.73
N GLY A 28 -18.36 19.35 -18.70
CA GLY A 28 -18.60 18.76 -20.02
C GLY A 28 -17.35 18.29 -20.78
N THR A 29 -17.61 17.35 -21.69
CA THR A 29 -16.77 16.41 -22.45
C THR A 29 -15.72 16.99 -23.42
N VAL A 30 -15.30 18.24 -23.28
CA VAL A 30 -14.49 18.88 -24.31
C VAL A 30 -12.99 18.75 -23.99
N ASP A 31 -12.27 18.00 -24.82
CA ASP A 31 -10.81 17.92 -24.93
C ASP A 31 -10.04 16.91 -24.05
N LEU A 32 -10.59 15.70 -23.90
CA LEU A 32 -9.94 14.64 -23.13
C LEU A 32 -9.80 13.30 -23.86
N GLU A 33 -10.40 13.19 -25.04
CA GLU A 33 -9.99 12.18 -26.00
C GLU A 33 -8.63 12.52 -26.62
N THR A 34 -8.16 13.76 -26.52
CA THR A 34 -6.84 14.19 -27.04
C THR A 34 -5.72 13.89 -26.06
N ASP A 35 -6.02 13.68 -24.77
CA ASP A 35 -5.02 13.39 -23.75
C ASP A 35 -4.42 11.99 -23.96
N ALA A 36 -3.18 11.98 -24.45
CA ALA A 36 -2.44 10.78 -24.77
C ALA A 36 -2.31 9.83 -23.57
N LEU A 37 -2.22 10.36 -22.36
CA LEU A 37 -2.05 9.54 -21.15
C LEU A 37 -3.36 8.80 -20.82
N VAL A 38 -4.50 9.48 -20.93
CA VAL A 38 -5.82 8.83 -20.74
C VAL A 38 -6.08 7.78 -21.83
N LYS A 39 -5.68 8.06 -23.08
CA LYS A 39 -5.73 7.08 -24.17
C LYS A 39 -4.88 5.84 -23.88
N VAL A 40 -3.64 6.01 -23.45
CA VAL A 40 -2.75 4.90 -23.08
C VAL A 40 -3.36 4.07 -21.93
N MET A 41 -3.97 4.71 -20.94
CA MET A 41 -4.64 4.01 -19.84
C MET A 41 -5.89 3.23 -20.29
N LYS A 42 -6.66 3.75 -21.26
CA LYS A 42 -7.77 2.99 -21.86
C LYS A 42 -7.30 1.76 -22.63
N HIS A 43 -6.14 1.85 -23.30
CA HIS A 43 -5.60 0.74 -24.08
C HIS A 43 -4.88 -0.29 -23.21
N GLN A 44 -4.29 0.14 -22.09
CA GLN A 44 -3.53 -0.73 -21.19
C GLN A 44 -3.90 -0.50 -19.72
N PRO A 45 -5.11 -0.92 -19.28
CA PRO A 45 -5.55 -0.74 -17.90
C PRO A 45 -4.71 -1.53 -16.89
N SER A 46 -4.06 -2.61 -17.32
CA SER A 46 -3.22 -3.45 -16.45
C SER A 46 -1.94 -2.77 -15.96
N ILE A 47 -1.49 -1.68 -16.58
CA ILE A 47 -0.30 -0.94 -16.11
C ILE A 47 -0.52 -0.39 -14.70
N LEU A 48 -1.68 0.23 -14.44
CA LEU A 48 -1.94 0.79 -13.11
C LEU A 48 -2.11 -0.30 -12.05
N GLN A 49 -2.70 -1.43 -12.45
CA GLN A 49 -2.82 -2.61 -11.59
C GLN A 49 -1.44 -3.18 -11.21
N GLN A 50 -0.55 -3.33 -12.20
CA GLN A 50 0.83 -3.77 -11.97
C GLN A 50 1.61 -2.78 -11.09
N MET A 51 1.46 -1.48 -11.33
CA MET A 51 2.07 -0.44 -10.49
C MET A 51 1.55 -0.52 -9.05
N LEU A 52 0.24 -0.66 -8.85
CA LEU A 52 -0.38 -0.83 -7.54
C LEU A 52 0.18 -2.05 -6.81
N ALA A 53 0.16 -3.23 -7.47
CA ALA A 53 0.67 -4.46 -6.88
C ALA A 53 2.16 -4.34 -6.51
N THR A 54 2.97 -3.74 -7.39
CA THR A 54 4.40 -3.55 -7.17
C THR A 54 4.66 -2.61 -5.99
N VAL A 55 4.03 -1.44 -5.97
CA VAL A 55 4.20 -0.45 -4.89
C VAL A 55 3.75 -1.02 -3.55
N LEU A 56 2.62 -1.75 -3.51
CA LEU A 56 2.12 -2.39 -2.30
C LEU A 56 3.07 -3.48 -1.79
N ASN A 57 3.56 -4.35 -2.68
CA ASN A 57 4.52 -5.39 -2.31
C ASN A 57 5.83 -4.81 -1.75
N ILE A 58 6.36 -3.75 -2.35
CA ILE A 58 7.56 -3.06 -1.85
C ILE A 58 7.32 -2.52 -0.44
N ILE A 59 6.14 -1.94 -0.17
CA ILE A 59 5.82 -1.40 1.17
C ILE A 59 5.69 -2.52 2.21
N MET A 60 5.08 -3.65 1.83
CA MET A 60 4.82 -4.77 2.73
C MET A 60 6.08 -5.58 3.06
N PHE A 61 6.94 -5.82 2.07
CA PHE A 61 7.96 -6.88 2.18
C PHE A 61 9.41 -6.38 2.07
N GLU A 62 9.65 -5.14 1.63
CA GLU A 62 10.99 -4.59 1.54
C GLU A 62 11.33 -3.65 2.72
N ASP A 63 12.63 -3.50 2.99
CA ASP A 63 13.19 -2.45 3.86
C ASP A 63 13.05 -1.06 3.20
N CYS A 64 11.80 -0.64 3.00
CA CYS A 64 11.42 0.64 2.44
C CYS A 64 11.83 1.78 3.39
N ARG A 65 13.01 2.38 3.16
CA ARG A 65 13.47 3.57 3.90
C ARG A 65 12.70 4.86 3.52
N ASN A 66 11.89 4.82 2.45
CA ASN A 66 11.19 5.98 1.89
C ASN A 66 9.65 5.86 1.97
N GLN A 67 9.12 5.34 3.08
CA GLN A 67 7.67 5.08 3.25
C GLN A 67 6.78 6.30 2.91
N TRP A 68 7.18 7.48 3.37
CA TRP A 68 6.46 8.73 3.10
C TRP A 68 6.41 9.11 1.62
N SER A 69 7.43 8.72 0.87
CA SER A 69 7.45 8.95 -0.59
C SER A 69 6.57 7.95 -1.31
N MET A 70 6.51 6.70 -0.82
CA MET A 70 5.73 5.61 -1.43
C MET A 70 4.24 5.67 -1.10
N SER A 71 3.84 6.27 0.02
CA SER A 71 2.41 6.47 0.35
C SER A 71 1.71 7.37 -0.68
N ARG A 72 2.42 8.39 -1.17
CA ARG A 72 1.92 9.40 -2.11
C ARG A 72 1.40 8.81 -3.42
N PRO A 73 2.15 7.99 -4.18
CA PRO A 73 1.64 7.33 -5.37
C PRO A 73 0.68 6.18 -5.05
N LEU A 74 0.78 5.53 -3.89
CA LEU A 74 -0.07 4.37 -3.57
C LEU A 74 -1.55 4.75 -3.42
N LEU A 75 -1.88 5.84 -2.73
CA LEU A 75 -3.28 6.24 -2.53
C LEU A 75 -4.02 6.48 -3.86
N PRO A 76 -3.54 7.34 -4.78
CA PRO A 76 -4.18 7.49 -6.08
C PRO A 76 -4.26 6.18 -6.88
N LEU A 77 -3.25 5.30 -6.80
CA LEU A 77 -3.28 3.99 -7.46
C LEU A 77 -4.41 3.11 -6.94
N ILE A 78 -4.62 3.06 -5.62
CA ILE A 78 -5.75 2.36 -4.99
C ILE A 78 -7.07 2.96 -5.45
N LEU A 79 -7.22 4.29 -5.36
CA LEU A 79 -8.47 4.96 -5.71
C LEU A 79 -8.83 4.82 -7.20
N LEU A 80 -7.83 4.75 -8.08
CA LEU A 80 -8.01 4.49 -9.52
C LEU A 80 -8.40 3.04 -9.81
N ASN A 81 -8.03 2.09 -8.94
CA ASN A 81 -8.16 0.65 -9.18
C ASN A 81 -8.83 -0.07 -8.00
N ASN A 82 -9.91 0.50 -7.46
CA ASN A 82 -10.53 0.00 -6.22
C ASN A 82 -10.96 -1.48 -6.31
N GLU A 83 -11.53 -1.90 -7.44
CA GLU A 83 -11.93 -3.30 -7.64
C GLU A 83 -10.73 -4.25 -7.62
N TYR A 84 -9.67 -3.90 -8.36
CA TYR A 84 -8.45 -4.69 -8.39
C TYR A 84 -7.72 -4.69 -7.04
N PHE A 85 -7.74 -3.58 -6.30
CA PHE A 85 -7.22 -3.54 -4.93
C PHE A 85 -7.94 -4.54 -4.02
N GLY A 86 -9.27 -4.66 -4.14
CA GLY A 86 -10.05 -5.69 -3.45
C GLY A 86 -9.62 -7.11 -3.79
N GLN A 87 -9.38 -7.40 -5.08
CA GLN A 87 -8.88 -8.70 -5.54
C GLN A 87 -7.48 -8.99 -4.98
N LEU A 88 -6.58 -8.01 -5.07
CA LEU A 88 -5.21 -8.11 -4.56
C LEU A 88 -5.19 -8.36 -3.05
N ARG A 89 -6.04 -7.66 -2.28
CA ARG A 89 -6.23 -7.90 -0.85
C ARG A 89 -6.61 -9.35 -0.57
N GLN A 90 -7.63 -9.88 -1.26
CA GLN A 90 -8.08 -11.27 -1.07
C GLN A 90 -7.00 -12.29 -1.45
N GLN A 91 -6.26 -12.02 -2.53
CA GLN A 91 -5.13 -12.84 -2.93
C GLN A 91 -4.04 -12.86 -1.84
N ILE A 92 -3.65 -11.71 -1.30
CA ILE A 92 -2.62 -11.62 -0.26
C ILE A 92 -3.07 -12.31 1.03
N ILE A 93 -4.34 -12.16 1.43
CA ILE A 93 -4.91 -12.81 2.61
C ILE A 93 -4.90 -14.33 2.44
N SER A 94 -5.37 -14.84 1.31
CA SER A 94 -5.43 -16.30 1.08
C SER A 94 -4.06 -16.98 1.02
N GLN A 95 -3.01 -16.22 0.72
CA GLN A 95 -1.62 -16.68 0.77
C GLN A 95 -1.04 -16.75 2.20
N GLN A 96 -1.69 -16.15 3.20
CA GLN A 96 -1.27 -16.26 4.60
C GLN A 96 -1.71 -17.59 5.21
N ALA A 97 -0.97 -18.03 6.24
CA ALA A 97 -1.36 -19.15 7.08
C ALA A 97 -2.76 -18.90 7.70
N PRO A 98 -3.62 -19.93 7.86
CA PRO A 98 -5.03 -19.76 8.27
C PRO A 98 -5.24 -18.93 9.53
N ASP A 99 -4.35 -19.07 10.52
CA ASP A 99 -4.34 -18.33 11.78
C ASP A 99 -3.99 -16.84 11.61
N LYS A 100 -3.26 -16.48 10.55
CA LYS A 100 -2.85 -15.10 10.24
C LYS A 100 -3.80 -14.38 9.26
N GLN A 101 -4.68 -15.10 8.57
CA GLN A 101 -5.58 -14.51 7.58
C GLN A 101 -6.49 -13.43 8.17
N GLY A 102 -7.05 -13.68 9.37
CA GLY A 102 -7.90 -12.72 10.07
C GLY A 102 -7.16 -11.42 10.42
N ALA A 103 -5.93 -11.53 10.94
CA ALA A 103 -5.11 -10.36 11.26
C ALA A 103 -4.75 -9.56 10.00
N MET A 104 -4.33 -10.24 8.92
CA MET A 104 -4.04 -9.59 7.64
C MET A 104 -5.26 -8.85 7.08
N ALA A 105 -6.45 -9.46 7.17
CA ALA A 105 -7.70 -8.82 6.76
C ALA A 105 -7.97 -7.53 7.55
N GLN A 106 -7.80 -7.57 8.87
CA GLN A 106 -7.98 -6.41 9.76
C GLN A 106 -6.98 -5.28 9.47
N TRP A 107 -5.72 -5.61 9.16
CA TRP A 107 -4.73 -4.59 8.81
C TRP A 107 -5.10 -3.89 7.50
N PHE A 108 -5.61 -4.61 6.50
CA PHE A 108 -6.12 -4.00 5.27
C PHE A 108 -7.35 -3.12 5.51
N ASP A 109 -8.24 -3.49 6.43
CA ASP A 109 -9.37 -2.62 6.83
C ASP A 109 -8.86 -1.34 7.50
N SER A 110 -7.89 -1.47 8.42
CA SER A 110 -7.26 -0.35 9.12
C SER A 110 -6.49 0.58 8.17
N LEU A 111 -5.90 0.02 7.11
CA LEU A 111 -5.22 0.80 6.06
C LEU A 111 -6.19 1.80 5.39
N MET A 112 -7.41 1.36 5.11
CA MET A 112 -8.44 2.15 4.41
C MET A 112 -9.41 2.88 5.35
N GLU A 113 -9.24 2.75 6.66
CA GLU A 113 -10.12 3.35 7.65
C GLU A 113 -10.11 4.88 7.56
N GLY A 114 -11.30 5.46 7.33
CA GLY A 114 -11.49 6.91 7.21
C GLY A 114 -10.92 7.52 5.94
N ILE A 115 -10.59 6.72 4.92
CA ILE A 115 -10.11 7.21 3.63
C ILE A 115 -11.28 7.49 2.70
N GLU A 116 -11.32 8.72 2.20
CA GLU A 116 -12.33 9.17 1.23
C GLU A 116 -11.84 9.01 -0.21
N PRO A 117 -12.73 8.98 -1.22
CA PRO A 117 -12.36 8.90 -2.64
C PRO A 117 -11.90 10.28 -3.17
N ASN A 118 -10.90 10.89 -2.53
CA ASN A 118 -10.30 12.15 -2.95
C ASN A 118 -8.82 12.22 -2.61
N LEU A 119 -8.12 13.20 -3.20
CA LEU A 119 -6.68 13.40 -2.99
C LEU A 119 -6.38 14.69 -2.20
N LEU A 120 -7.30 15.10 -1.32
CA LEU A 120 -7.07 16.25 -0.44
C LEU A 120 -5.91 15.94 0.52
N THR A 121 -5.16 16.98 0.90
CA THR A 121 -3.99 16.86 1.80
C THR A 121 -4.35 16.11 3.09
N LYS A 122 -5.46 16.46 3.73
CA LYS A 122 -5.94 15.77 4.93
C LYS A 122 -6.13 14.26 4.73
N ASN A 123 -6.69 13.85 3.59
CA ASN A 123 -6.92 12.44 3.27
C ASN A 123 -5.60 11.70 2.98
N ARG A 124 -4.67 12.36 2.26
CA ARG A 124 -3.31 11.83 2.02
C ARG A 124 -2.52 11.63 3.31
N ASP A 125 -2.61 12.58 4.23
CA ASP A 125 -1.93 12.51 5.52
C ASP A 125 -2.50 11.37 6.36
N LYS A 126 -3.83 11.24 6.40
CA LYS A 126 -4.51 10.13 7.07
C LYS A 126 -4.09 8.77 6.50
N PHE A 127 -4.05 8.63 5.17
CA PHE A 127 -3.57 7.40 4.53
C PHE A 127 -2.12 7.08 4.90
N THR A 128 -1.25 8.09 4.92
CA THR A 128 0.16 7.90 5.30
C THR A 128 0.32 7.43 6.74
N GLN A 129 -0.52 7.93 7.67
CA GLN A 129 -0.58 7.46 9.05
C GLN A 129 -1.04 6.01 9.12
N ASN A 130 -2.16 5.67 8.47
CA ASN A 130 -2.69 4.30 8.45
C ASN A 130 -1.66 3.31 7.86
N LEU A 131 -0.97 3.69 6.77
CA LEU A 131 0.07 2.88 6.14
C LEU A 131 1.29 2.65 7.07
N SER A 132 1.57 3.61 7.95
CA SER A 132 2.63 3.47 8.95
C SER A 132 2.32 2.38 9.97
N VAL A 133 1.06 2.34 10.44
CA VAL A 133 0.56 1.29 11.33
C VAL A 133 0.53 -0.06 10.62
N PHE A 134 -0.10 -0.12 9.43
CA PHE A 134 -0.18 -1.32 8.61
C PHE A 134 1.17 -2.02 8.43
N ARG A 135 2.21 -1.26 8.06
CA ARG A 135 3.54 -1.81 7.85
C ARG A 135 4.19 -2.31 9.14
N ARG A 136 4.03 -1.58 10.24
CA ARG A 136 4.56 -1.99 11.54
C ARG A 136 3.95 -3.34 11.94
N ASP A 137 2.64 -3.47 11.85
CA ASP A 137 1.93 -4.67 12.30
C ASP A 137 2.28 -5.90 11.43
N ILE A 138 2.47 -5.71 10.12
CA ILE A 138 3.02 -6.75 9.22
C ILE A 138 4.42 -7.18 9.65
N ASN A 139 5.33 -6.21 9.84
CA ASN A 139 6.71 -6.50 10.22
C ASN A 139 6.81 -7.21 11.57
N ASP A 140 5.97 -6.86 12.53
CA ASP A 140 5.94 -7.50 13.84
C ASP A 140 5.43 -8.94 13.76
N SER A 141 4.45 -9.22 12.89
CA SER A 141 3.99 -10.60 12.62
C SER A 141 5.01 -11.48 11.90
N LEU A 142 5.90 -10.88 11.09
CA LEU A 142 6.99 -11.58 10.40
C LEU A 142 8.14 -11.95 11.34
N LYS A 143 8.36 -11.19 12.43
CA LYS A 143 9.47 -11.42 13.37
C LYS A 143 9.30 -12.65 14.27
N GLY A 144 8.13 -13.28 14.28
CA GLY A 144 7.83 -14.46 15.11
C GLY A 144 7.89 -14.15 16.62
N PRO A 145 7.42 -15.07 17.48
CA PRO A 145 7.64 -14.92 18.91
C PRO A 145 9.15 -14.99 19.16
N VAL A 146 9.72 -13.89 19.64
CA VAL A 146 11.08 -13.87 20.17
C VAL A 146 11.09 -14.85 21.33
N THR A 147 11.60 -16.07 21.11
CA THR A 147 11.95 -16.96 22.21
C THR A 147 13.01 -16.25 23.03
N SER A 148 12.60 -15.64 24.14
CA SER A 148 13.48 -15.30 25.25
C SER A 148 13.97 -16.61 25.88
N SER A 149 14.82 -17.34 25.16
CA SER A 149 15.63 -18.43 25.68
C SER A 149 16.93 -17.82 26.22
N GLY A 150 16.85 -17.40 27.49
CA GLY A 150 17.98 -16.97 28.32
C GLY A 150 17.85 -17.55 29.72
N GLY A 151 17.48 -18.82 29.82
CA GLY A 151 17.56 -19.59 31.07
C GLY A 151 18.99 -20.06 31.28
N GLY A 152 19.71 -19.40 32.17
CA GLY A 152 20.91 -19.93 32.82
C GLY A 152 20.59 -20.16 34.29
N SER A 153 19.81 -21.20 34.60
CA SER A 153 19.66 -21.70 35.97
C SER A 153 21.02 -22.20 36.43
N GLY A 154 21.67 -21.41 37.29
CA GLY A 154 22.76 -21.88 38.10
C GLY A 154 22.23 -22.84 39.18
N SER A 155 23.10 -23.80 39.50
CA SER A 155 23.16 -24.61 40.72
C SER A 155 22.68 -26.05 40.60
N GLU A 156 23.63 -26.93 40.96
CA GLU A 156 23.49 -28.28 41.52
C GLU A 156 23.47 -29.47 40.55
N MET A 157 24.63 -30.11 40.40
CA MET A 157 24.83 -31.53 40.79
C MET A 157 26.31 -31.96 40.77
N MET A 158 26.81 -32.32 41.96
CA MET A 158 27.83 -33.32 42.38
C MET A 158 29.08 -33.63 41.51
N THR A 159 30.26 -33.72 42.15
CA THR A 159 30.93 -35.01 42.47
C THR A 159 32.21 -34.83 43.32
N SER A 160 32.32 -35.73 44.32
CA SER A 160 33.52 -36.23 45.03
C SER A 160 34.16 -35.39 46.14
#